data_AF-A0A0L7KL49-F1
#
_entry.id   AF-A0A0L7KL49-F1
#
_cell.length_a   1.000
_cell.length_b   1.000
_cell.length_c   1.000
_cell.angle_alpha   90.00
_cell.angle_beta   90.00
_cell.angle_gamma   90.00
#
_symmetry.space_group_name_H-M   'P 1'
#
loop_
_entity.id
_entity.type
_entity.pdbx_description
1 polymer ?
#
loop_
_entity_poly.entity_id
_entity_poly.type
_entity_poly.pdbx_seq_one_letter_code
_entity_poly.pdbx_strand_id
1 'polypeptide(L)'
;MCTSNLENLDFDSVIKNDKASHSLLGDVLLSAKMDAQKIKDLYQQQNGKSELTDPNYQETVCRAIRYSFADLGDIIKGTDLWEANPGEKIHNVDWNSFW
;
A
#
# COMPACT_ATOMS: atom_id res chain seq x y z
N MET A 1 3.25 -6.41 -1.79
CA MET A 1 2.63 -5.18 -1.30
C MET A 1 3.66 -4.39 -0.50
N CYS A 2 3.68 -3.06 -0.64
CA CYS A 2 4.64 -2.16 0.02
C CYS A 2 3.96 -1.31 1.12
N THR A 3 3.68 -1.93 2.27
CA THR A 3 2.96 -1.34 3.41
C THR A 3 3.83 -1.11 4.65
N SER A 4 5.14 -1.34 4.56
CA SER A 4 6.04 -1.31 5.72
C SER A 4 6.07 0.05 6.44
N ASN A 5 5.87 1.17 5.74
CA ASN A 5 5.73 2.48 6.39
C ASN A 5 4.45 2.59 7.22
N LEU A 6 3.34 1.96 6.77
CA LEU A 6 2.08 1.88 7.53
C LEU A 6 2.21 0.96 8.75
N GLU A 7 2.93 -0.16 8.61
CA GLU A 7 3.20 -1.10 9.71
C GLU A 7 4.08 -0.49 10.82
N ASN A 8 4.90 0.50 10.47
CA ASN A 8 5.82 1.20 11.37
C ASN A 8 5.44 2.66 11.58
N LEU A 9 4.14 2.99 11.48
CA LEU A 9 3.64 4.34 11.77
C LEU A 9 4.03 4.77 13.18
N ASP A 10 4.59 5.97 13.27
CA ASP A 10 4.79 6.68 14.53
C ASP A 10 3.47 7.37 14.90
N PHE A 11 2.63 6.67 15.67
CA PHE A 11 1.33 7.17 16.09
C PHE A 11 1.39 8.55 16.74
N ASP A 12 2.35 8.77 17.63
CA ASP A 12 2.48 10.03 18.39
C ASP A 12 2.78 11.21 17.46
N SER A 13 3.54 10.97 16.39
CA SER A 13 3.82 11.96 15.35
C SER A 13 2.60 12.22 14.47
N VAL A 14 1.89 11.17 14.07
CA VAL A 14 0.76 11.27 13.12
C VAL A 14 -0.44 11.95 13.76
N ILE A 15 -0.80 11.62 15.00
CA ILE A 15 -1.97 12.20 15.70
C ILE A 15 -1.73 13.64 16.19
N LYS A 16 -0.50 14.14 16.07
CA LYS A 16 -0.11 15.45 16.60
C LYS A 16 -0.81 16.60 15.84
N ASN A 17 -1.33 17.57 16.60
CA ASN A 17 -1.87 18.85 16.11
C ASN A 17 -3.14 18.78 15.24
N ASP A 18 -4.06 17.84 15.49
CA ASP A 18 -5.34 17.72 14.77
C ASP A 18 -5.18 17.53 13.24
N LYS A 19 -4.02 17.05 12.79
CA LYS A 19 -3.69 16.79 11.37
C LYS A 19 -3.54 15.31 11.05
N ALA A 20 -4.08 14.44 11.90
CA ALA A 20 -3.97 12.99 11.80
C ALA A 20 -4.34 12.47 10.40
N SER A 21 -5.45 12.94 9.85
CA SER A 21 -5.93 12.56 8.51
C SER A 21 -4.98 13.00 7.39
N HIS A 22 -4.41 14.20 7.46
CA HIS A 22 -3.46 14.70 6.46
C HIS A 22 -2.12 13.96 6.51
N SER A 23 -1.60 13.72 7.72
CA SER A 23 -0.37 12.95 7.92
C SER A 23 -0.54 11.51 7.43
N LEU A 24 -1.63 10.85 7.83
CA LEU A 24 -1.95 9.50 7.39
C LEU A 24 -2.12 9.41 5.87
N LEU A 25 -2.82 10.37 5.27
CA LEU A 25 -2.97 10.42 3.81
C LEU A 25 -1.62 10.48 3.10
N GLY A 26 -0.65 11.20 3.67
CA GLY A 26 0.73 11.24 3.16
C GLY A 26 1.38 9.86 3.12
N ASP A 27 1.29 9.11 4.23
CA ASP A 27 1.84 7.76 4.32
C ASP A 27 1.13 6.77 3.40
N VAL A 28 -0.20 6.85 3.29
CA VAL A 28 -0.99 5.99 2.37
C VAL A 28 -0.61 6.26 0.91
N LEU A 29 -0.46 7.53 0.52
CA LEU A 29 -0.03 7.89 -0.84
C LEU A 29 1.40 7.43 -1.13
N LEU A 30 2.28 7.47 -0.12
CA LEU A 30 3.64 6.97 -0.25
C LEU A 30 3.64 5.46 -0.51
N SER A 31 2.88 4.69 0.28
CA SER A 31 2.73 3.24 0.08
C SER A 31 2.18 2.91 -1.30
N ALA A 32 1.10 3.57 -1.72
CA ALA A 32 0.46 3.35 -3.03
C ALA A 32 1.44 3.62 -4.19
N LYS A 33 2.20 4.73 -4.12
CA LYS A 33 3.21 5.07 -5.13
C LYS A 33 4.30 4.02 -5.20
N MET A 34 4.85 3.62 -4.04
CA MET A 34 5.95 2.66 -3.98
C MET A 34 5.51 1.27 -4.45
N ASP A 35 4.31 0.82 -4.08
CA ASP A 35 3.79 -0.48 -4.48
C ASP A 35 3.52 -0.53 -5.99
N ALA A 36 2.88 0.50 -6.56
CA ALA A 36 2.65 0.58 -8.00
C ALA A 36 3.96 0.56 -8.81
N GLN A 37 4.97 1.30 -8.35
CA GLN A 37 6.30 1.28 -8.97
C GLN A 37 6.95 -0.11 -8.84
N LYS A 38 6.87 -0.74 -7.66
CA LYS A 38 7.43 -2.06 -7.42
C LYS A 38 6.78 -3.14 -8.29
N ILE A 39 5.45 -3.09 -8.45
CA ILE A 39 4.70 -3.98 -9.35
C ILE A 39 5.24 -3.85 -10.78
N LYS A 40 5.40 -2.62 -11.27
CA LYS A 40 5.94 -2.36 -12.61
C LYS A 40 7.37 -2.93 -12.76
N ASP A 41 8.25 -2.62 -11.82
CA ASP A 41 9.66 -3.03 -11.86
C ASP A 41 9.81 -4.55 -11.80
N LEU A 42 9.06 -5.22 -10.90
CA LEU A 42 9.07 -6.67 -10.79
C LEU A 42 8.55 -7.33 -12.07
N TYR A 43 7.48 -6.79 -12.66
CA TYR A 43 6.95 -7.31 -13.91
C TYR A 43 7.98 -7.20 -15.05
N GLN A 44 8.67 -6.06 -15.16
CA GLN A 44 9.75 -5.84 -16.12
C GLN A 44 10.90 -6.84 -15.91
N GLN A 45 11.35 -7.02 -14.67
CA GLN A 45 12.44 -7.93 -14.31
C GLN A 45 12.10 -9.40 -14.60
N GLN A 46 10.91 -9.86 -14.18
CA GLN A 46 10.47 -11.25 -14.35
C GLN A 46 10.27 -11.64 -15.82
N ASN A 47 9.91 -10.68 -16.68
CA ASN A 47 9.69 -10.91 -18.10
C ASN A 47 10.90 -10.50 -18.98
N GLY A 48 12.01 -10.08 -18.37
CA GLY A 48 13.21 -9.65 -19.09
C GLY A 48 12.97 -8.45 -20.03
N LYS A 49 12.11 -7.52 -19.64
CA LYS A 49 11.72 -6.35 -20.44
C LYS A 49 12.31 -5.07 -19.85
N SER A 50 12.92 -4.24 -20.69
CA SER A 50 13.33 -2.88 -20.31
C SER A 50 12.15 -1.91 -20.27
N GLU A 51 11.15 -2.11 -21.12
CA GLU A 51 9.96 -1.26 -21.25
C GLU A 51 8.69 -2.07 -21.46
N LEU A 52 7.55 -1.53 -21.01
CA LEU A 52 6.22 -2.12 -21.20
C LEU A 52 5.57 -1.49 -22.44
N THR A 53 5.99 -1.94 -23.63
CA THR A 53 5.44 -1.42 -24.92
C THR A 53 4.33 -2.30 -25.47
N ASP A 54 4.24 -3.57 -25.05
CA ASP A 54 3.16 -4.47 -25.44
C ASP A 54 1.87 -4.13 -24.69
N PRO A 55 0.75 -3.88 -25.39
CA PRO A 55 -0.54 -3.57 -24.77
C PRO A 55 -1.02 -4.65 -23.78
N ASN A 56 -0.77 -5.94 -24.03
CA ASN A 56 -1.19 -7.02 -23.13
C ASN A 56 -0.42 -6.97 -21.80
N TYR A 57 0.86 -6.60 -21.84
CA TYR A 57 1.67 -6.42 -20.64
C TYR A 57 1.26 -5.17 -19.88
N GLN A 58 0.97 -4.08 -20.59
CA GLN A 58 0.43 -2.86 -19.98
C GLN A 58 -0.89 -3.16 -19.26
N GLU A 59 -1.82 -3.87 -19.90
CA GLU A 59 -3.09 -4.26 -19.29
C GLU A 59 -2.88 -5.13 -18.05
N THR A 60 -1.96 -6.09 -18.11
CA THR A 60 -1.65 -6.97 -16.98
C THR A 60 -1.09 -6.19 -15.79
N VAL A 61 -0.16 -5.26 -16.03
CA VAL A 61 0.41 -4.40 -14.99
C VAL A 61 -0.65 -3.46 -14.41
N CYS A 62 -1.47 -2.83 -15.26
CA CYS A 62 -2.59 -2.00 -14.81
C CYS A 62 -3.58 -2.78 -13.94
N ARG A 63 -3.88 -4.03 -14.30
CA ARG A 63 -4.73 -4.91 -13.50
C ARG A 63 -4.11 -5.24 -12.14
N ALA A 64 -2.82 -5.54 -12.10
CA ALA A 64 -2.11 -5.77 -10.84
C ALA A 64 -2.13 -4.53 -9.92
N ILE A 65 -1.90 -3.34 -10.48
CA ILE A 65 -1.98 -2.07 -9.73
C ILE A 65 -3.41 -1.84 -9.19
N ARG A 66 -4.45 -2.16 -9.97
CA ARG A 66 -5.86 -2.03 -9.52
C ARG A 66 -6.18 -2.95 -8.35
N TYR A 67 -5.66 -4.18 -8.34
CA TYR A 67 -5.83 -5.09 -7.21
C TYR A 67 -5.09 -4.60 -5.96
N SER A 68 -3.82 -4.19 -6.10
CA SER A 68 -3.05 -3.58 -5.01
C SER A 68 -3.75 -2.37 -4.40
N PHE A 69 -4.37 -1.50 -5.22
CA PHE A 69 -5.16 -0.38 -4.72
C PHE A 69 -6.39 -0.83 -3.91
N ALA A 70 -7.07 -1.90 -4.33
CA ALA A 70 -8.21 -2.46 -3.60
C ALA A 70 -7.76 -3.04 -2.25
N ASP A 71 -6.68 -3.83 -2.25
CA ASP A 71 -6.11 -4.45 -1.05
C ASP A 71 -5.66 -3.37 -0.04
N LEU A 72 -4.98 -2.31 -0.50
CA LEU A 72 -4.62 -1.18 0.34
C LEU A 72 -5.86 -0.50 0.95
N GLY A 73 -6.94 -0.37 0.16
CA GLY A 73 -8.21 0.15 0.66
C GLY A 73 -8.83 -0.75 1.74
N ASP A 74 -8.78 -2.06 1.56
CA ASP A 74 -9.27 -3.02 2.55
C ASP A 74 -8.43 -3.03 3.83
N ILE A 75 -7.10 -2.83 3.73
CA ILE A 75 -6.23 -2.63 4.91
C ILE A 75 -6.65 -1.41 5.71
N ILE A 76 -6.82 -0.25 5.06
CA ILE A 76 -7.19 1.00 5.74
C ILE A 76 -8.59 0.93 6.35
N LYS A 77 -9.52 0.18 5.74
CA LYS A 77 -10.86 -0.06 6.30
C LYS A 77 -10.87 -1.15 7.39
N GLY A 78 -9.80 -1.91 7.56
CA GLY A 78 -9.77 -3.09 8.43
C GLY A 78 -10.62 -4.26 7.92
N THR A 79 -10.87 -4.33 6.61
CA THR A 79 -11.63 -5.40 5.94
C THR A 79 -10.75 -6.35 5.12
N ASP A 80 -9.43 -6.16 5.15
CA ASP A 80 -8.50 -7.08 4.52
C ASP A 80 -8.59 -8.47 5.15
N LEU A 81 -8.56 -9.50 4.31
CA LEU A 81 -8.78 -10.89 4.72
C LEU A 81 -7.48 -11.60 5.11
N TRP A 82 -6.33 -10.97 4.92
CA TRP A 82 -5.06 -11.59 5.28
C TRP A 82 -4.88 -11.58 6.80
N GLU A 83 -5.12 -12.73 7.44
CA GLU A 83 -4.78 -12.93 8.84
C GLU A 83 -3.26 -13.08 9.00
N ALA A 84 -2.68 -12.17 9.78
CA ALA A 84 -1.24 -11.95 9.94
C ALA A 84 -0.38 -13.20 10.23
N ASN A 85 0.82 -13.22 9.64
CA ASN A 85 1.93 -14.03 10.14
C ASN A 85 2.40 -13.49 11.52
N PRO A 86 2.97 -14.31 12.43
CA PRO A 86 3.35 -13.90 13.79
C PRO A 86 4.39 -12.74 13.89
N GLY A 87 4.94 -12.26 12.77
CA GLY A 87 5.84 -11.10 12.69
C GLY A 87 5.18 -9.81 12.20
N GLU A 88 3.96 -9.86 11.66
CA GLU A 88 3.15 -8.67 11.45
C GLU A 88 2.66 -8.20 12.82
N LYS A 89 3.05 -6.99 13.21
CA LYS A 89 2.55 -6.41 14.44
C LYS A 89 1.04 -6.29 14.26
N ILE A 90 0.29 -7.05 15.05
CA ILE A 90 -1.11 -6.78 15.34
C ILE A 90 -1.14 -5.48 16.16
N HIS A 91 -0.73 -4.38 15.55
CA HIS A 91 -1.22 -3.10 16.00
C HIS A 91 -2.67 -3.12 15.57
N ASN A 92 -3.54 -3.23 16.58
CA ASN A 92 -4.89 -2.71 16.49
C ASN A 92 -4.75 -1.20 16.22
N VAL A 93 -4.36 -0.85 15.00
CA VAL A 93 -4.46 0.51 14.47
C VAL A 93 -5.95 0.75 14.48
N ASP A 94 -6.43 1.49 15.49
CA ASP A 94 -7.82 1.90 15.52
C ASP A 94 -7.99 2.95 14.42
N TRP A 95 -8.30 2.49 13.22
CA TRP A 95 -8.51 3.36 12.08
C TRP A 95 -9.62 4.39 12.33
N ASN A 96 -10.52 4.15 13.31
CA ASN A 96 -11.53 5.13 13.72
C ASN A 96 -10.95 6.34 14.44
N SER A 97 -9.72 6.27 14.98
CA SER A 97 -9.08 7.43 15.62
C SER A 97 -8.61 8.49 14.61
N PHE A 98 -8.70 8.21 13.31
CA PHE A 98 -8.29 9.11 12.23
C PHE A 98 -9.46 9.84 11.55
N TRP A 99 -10.71 9.52 11.91
CA TRP A 99 -11.93 10.06 11.31
C TRP A 99 -12.80 10.80 12.31
#